data_AF-A0A920DV12-F1
#
_entry.id   AF-A0A920DV12-F1
#
_cell.length_a   1.000
_cell.length_b   1.000
_cell.length_c   1.000
_cell.angle_alpha   90.00
_cell.angle_beta   90.00
_cell.angle_gamma   90.00
#
_symmetry.space_group_name_H-M   'P 1'
#
loop_
_entity.id
_entity.type
_entity.pdbx_description
1 polymer ?
#
loop_
_entity_poly.entity_id
_entity_poly.type
_entity_poly.pdbx_seq_one_letter_code
_entity_poly.pdbx_strand_id
1 'polypeptide(L)'
;MCTRTKISKGDCRTNLVDETIEILQNIKDKYESHHNVNYTEEALIACVKLTNRYMSDRFLPDKAIDALDEAGSRVYINNMDVPQEIVDLEENLESVREEKNNVVKKQKYEEAAKLRDDENESKRSYC
;
A
#
# COMPACT_ATOMS: atom_id res chain seq x y z
N MET A 1 -35.26 35.23 39.73
CA MET A 1 -34.23 34.20 39.97
C MET A 1 -33.95 33.49 38.65
N CYS A 2 -32.88 33.87 37.96
CA CYS A 2 -32.52 33.30 36.66
C CYS A 2 -31.43 32.25 36.91
N THR A 3 -31.83 30.98 37.02
CA THR A 3 -30.88 29.88 37.17
C THR A 3 -30.25 29.59 35.81
N ARG A 4 -29.07 30.17 35.57
CA ARG A 4 -28.18 29.74 34.48
C ARG A 4 -27.85 28.26 34.66
N THR A 5 -28.55 27.41 33.94
CA THR A 5 -28.16 26.00 33.75
C THR A 5 -26.80 26.02 33.06
N LYS A 6 -25.76 25.60 33.79
CA LYS A 6 -24.45 25.36 33.22
C LYS A 6 -24.59 24.21 32.23
N ILE A 7 -24.53 24.49 30.94
CA ILE A 7 -24.28 23.47 29.92
C ILE A 7 -22.85 22.99 30.19
N SER A 8 -22.72 21.78 30.74
CA SER A 8 -21.45 21.06 30.79
C SER A 8 -20.93 21.02 29.36
N LYS A 9 -19.79 21.64 29.09
CA LYS A 9 -19.05 21.40 27.85
C LYS A 9 -18.71 19.91 27.84
N GLY A 10 -19.55 19.10 27.18
CA GLY A 10 -19.24 17.71 26.89
C GLY A 10 -17.92 17.69 26.11
N ASP A 11 -17.02 16.83 26.55
CA ASP A 11 -15.68 16.70 26.01
C ASP A 11 -15.78 16.20 24.56
N CYS A 12 -15.86 17.13 23.60
CA CYS A 12 -16.18 16.86 22.19
C CYS A 12 -15.07 16.14 21.41
N ARG A 13 -14.01 15.69 22.10
CA ARG A 13 -12.85 15.04 21.47
C ARG A 13 -12.75 13.55 21.77
N THR A 14 -13.36 13.06 22.85
CA THR A 14 -13.21 11.67 23.27
C THR A 14 -14.16 10.74 22.50
N ASN A 15 -15.42 11.15 22.32
CA ASN A 15 -16.43 10.32 21.63
C ASN A 15 -16.13 10.10 20.14
N LEU A 16 -15.44 11.05 19.48
CA LEU A 16 -15.17 10.96 18.05
C LEU A 16 -14.23 9.79 17.70
N VAL A 17 -13.34 9.40 18.62
CA VAL A 17 -12.41 8.28 18.42
C VAL A 17 -13.18 6.96 18.48
N ASP A 18 -14.04 6.79 19.49
CA ASP A 18 -14.81 5.58 19.69
C ASP A 18 -15.87 5.40 18.58
N GLU A 19 -16.55 6.49 18.20
CA GLU A 19 -17.47 6.51 17.05
C GLU A 19 -16.75 6.13 15.75
N THR A 20 -15.51 6.59 15.56
CA THR A 20 -14.72 6.22 14.36
C THR A 20 -14.37 4.73 14.38
N ILE A 21 -14.07 4.14 15.53
CA ILE A 21 -13.79 2.71 15.64
C ILE A 21 -15.02 1.89 15.22
N GLU A 22 -16.22 2.27 15.68
CA GLU A 22 -17.47 1.62 15.26
C GLU A 22 -17.71 1.75 13.75
N ILE A 23 -17.43 2.92 13.17
CA ILE A 23 -17.53 3.12 11.73
C ILE A 23 -16.57 2.18 10.99
N LEU A 24 -15.30 2.11 11.41
CA LEU A 24 -14.31 1.22 10.81
C LEU A 24 -14.70 -0.26 10.92
N GLN A 25 -15.27 -0.68 12.05
CA GLN A 25 -15.78 -2.05 12.22
C GLN A 25 -16.89 -2.39 11.23
N ASN A 26 -17.80 -1.45 10.94
CA ASN A 26 -18.89 -1.68 9.98
C ASN A 26 -18.42 -1.79 8.52
N ILE A 27 -17.33 -1.10 8.16
CA ILE A 27 -16.78 -1.15 6.79
C ILE A 27 -15.67 -2.18 6.62
N LYS A 28 -15.16 -2.74 7.72
CA LYS A 28 -14.03 -3.67 7.78
C LYS A 28 -14.14 -4.78 6.73
N ASP A 29 -15.24 -5.51 6.71
CA ASP A 29 -15.43 -6.68 5.83
C ASP A 29 -15.24 -6.35 4.34
N LYS A 30 -15.62 -5.13 3.93
CA LYS A 30 -15.45 -4.65 2.56
C LYS A 30 -13.99 -4.40 2.22
N TYR A 31 -13.22 -3.81 3.15
CA TYR A 31 -11.80 -3.54 2.96
C TYR A 31 -10.94 -4.79 3.08
N GLU A 32 -11.29 -5.73 3.95
CA GLU A 32 -10.66 -7.04 4.03
C GLU A 32 -10.78 -7.79 2.71
N SER A 33 -11.98 -7.79 2.13
CA SER A 33 -12.23 -8.40 0.83
C SER A 33 -11.51 -7.69 -0.32
N HIS A 34 -11.37 -6.35 -0.24
CA HIS A 34 -10.71 -5.57 -1.29
C HIS A 34 -9.20 -5.79 -1.32
N HIS A 35 -8.57 -5.82 -0.14
CA HIS A 35 -7.12 -5.97 0.00
C HIS A 35 -6.68 -7.40 0.26
N ASN A 36 -7.61 -8.34 0.40
CA ASN A 36 -7.32 -9.74 0.71
C ASN A 36 -6.49 -9.91 2.01
N VAL A 37 -6.78 -9.07 3.02
CA VAL A 37 -6.13 -9.04 4.34
C VAL A 37 -7.16 -9.15 5.46
N ASN A 38 -6.71 -9.55 6.65
CA ASN A 38 -7.56 -9.56 7.86
C ASN A 38 -7.08 -8.48 8.85
N TYR A 39 -8.00 -7.64 9.32
CA TYR A 39 -7.74 -6.60 10.33
C TYR A 39 -8.16 -7.07 11.72
N THR A 40 -7.24 -7.01 12.69
CA THR A 40 -7.58 -7.23 14.09
C THR A 40 -8.24 -5.99 14.71
N GLU A 41 -9.00 -6.18 15.78
CA GLU A 41 -9.64 -5.06 16.48
C GLU A 41 -8.60 -4.08 17.05
N GLU A 42 -7.48 -4.60 17.55
CA GLU A 42 -6.37 -3.78 18.04
C GLU A 42 -5.75 -2.94 16.91
N ALA A 43 -5.70 -3.47 15.68
CA ALA A 43 -5.19 -2.75 14.52
C ALA A 43 -6.10 -1.56 14.15
N LEU A 44 -7.42 -1.74 14.21
CA LEU A 44 -8.38 -0.65 13.99
C LEU A 44 -8.24 0.43 15.06
N ILE A 45 -8.19 0.04 16.34
CA ILE A 45 -8.02 0.97 17.46
C ILE A 45 -6.69 1.73 17.34
N ALA A 46 -5.61 1.04 17.00
CA ALA A 46 -4.29 1.66 16.80
C ALA A 46 -4.31 2.65 15.62
N CYS A 47 -4.95 2.29 14.50
CA CYS A 47 -5.10 3.15 13.33
C CYS A 47 -5.76 4.49 13.70
N VAL A 48 -6.92 4.45 14.37
CA VAL A 48 -7.63 5.67 14.77
C VAL A 48 -6.83 6.49 15.78
N LYS A 49 -6.19 5.85 16.77
CA LYS A 49 -5.37 6.56 17.78
C LYS A 49 -4.16 7.26 17.17
N LEU A 50 -3.47 6.60 16.23
CA LEU A 50 -2.29 7.14 15.58
C LEU A 50 -2.64 8.28 14.62
N THR A 51 -3.65 8.09 13.77
CA THR A 51 -4.13 9.14 12.85
C THR A 51 -4.70 10.34 13.61
N ASN A 52 -5.37 10.13 14.74
CA ASN A 52 -5.83 11.22 15.58
C ASN A 52 -4.66 12.02 16.19
N ARG A 53 -3.60 11.34 16.62
CA ARG A 53 -2.45 11.97 17.29
C ARG A 53 -1.48 12.67 16.32
N TYR A 54 -1.23 12.07 15.16
CA TYR A 54 -0.15 12.49 14.26
C TYR A 54 -0.64 13.19 12.99
N MET A 55 -1.89 13.00 12.58
CA MET A 55 -2.47 13.66 11.41
C MET A 55 -3.48 14.71 11.87
N SER A 56 -2.98 15.87 12.30
CA SER A 56 -3.79 16.97 12.84
C SER A 56 -4.40 17.88 11.76
N ASP A 57 -3.93 17.75 10.52
CA ASP A 57 -4.38 18.49 9.34
C ASP A 57 -5.67 17.94 8.74
N ARG A 58 -6.05 16.70 9.10
CA ARG A 58 -7.26 16.02 8.63
C ARG A 58 -8.22 15.65 9.76
N PHE A 59 -9.47 15.41 9.40
CA PHE A 59 -10.56 15.08 10.32
C PHE A 59 -10.87 13.58 10.31
N LEU A 60 -11.29 13.06 11.47
CA LEU A 60 -11.92 11.74 11.56
C LEU A 60 -13.36 11.81 11.02
N PRO A 61 -13.92 10.73 10.46
CA PRO A 61 -13.31 9.39 10.31
C PRO A 61 -12.43 9.23 9.07
N ASP A 62 -12.50 10.16 8.12
CA ASP A 62 -11.89 10.10 6.78
C ASP A 62 -10.39 9.73 6.81
N LYS A 63 -9.59 10.44 7.60
CA LYS A 63 -8.15 10.15 7.71
C LYS A 63 -7.79 8.76 8.21
N ALA A 64 -8.67 8.14 9.01
CA ALA A 64 -8.45 6.80 9.52
C ALA A 64 -8.78 5.75 8.45
N ILE A 65 -9.77 6.04 7.60
CA ILE A 65 -10.12 5.20 6.45
C ILE A 65 -8.98 5.22 5.42
N ASP A 66 -8.48 6.40 5.07
CA ASP A 66 -7.32 6.55 4.16
C ASP A 66 -6.11 5.74 4.64
N ALA A 67 -5.74 5.89 5.92
CA ALA A 67 -4.60 5.19 6.49
C ALA A 67 -4.79 3.67 6.55
N LEU A 68 -6.04 3.22 6.76
CA LEU A 68 -6.39 1.79 6.75
C LEU A 68 -6.26 1.21 5.32
N ASP A 69 -6.75 1.94 4.31
CA ASP A 69 -6.72 1.54 2.91
C ASP A 69 -5.29 1.42 2.36
N GLU A 70 -4.44 2.42 2.64
CA GLU A 70 -3.02 2.40 2.29
C GLU A 70 -2.28 1.25 2.98
N ALA A 71 -2.59 0.98 4.25
CA ALA A 71 -2.00 -0.12 4.99
C ALA A 71 -2.42 -1.48 4.42
N GLY A 72 -3.69 -1.64 4.05
CA GLY A 72 -4.23 -2.84 3.40
C GLY A 72 -3.52 -3.16 2.10
N SER A 73 -3.45 -2.17 1.20
CA SER A 73 -2.76 -2.29 -0.09
C SER A 73 -1.30 -2.69 0.09
N ARG A 74 -0.61 -2.07 1.06
CA ARG A 74 0.81 -2.36 1.31
C ARG A 74 1.05 -3.77 1.81
N VAL A 75 0.18 -4.27 2.70
CA VAL A 75 0.28 -5.66 3.20
C VAL A 75 -0.01 -6.66 2.08
N TYR A 76 -1.03 -6.38 1.24
CA TYR A 76 -1.31 -7.20 0.07
C TYR A 76 -0.09 -7.32 -0.83
N ILE A 77 0.56 -6.20 -1.17
CA ILE A 77 1.76 -6.19 -2.02
C ILE A 77 2.91 -6.95 -1.38
N ASN A 78 3.16 -6.76 -0.09
CA ASN A 78 4.26 -7.42 0.60
C ASN A 78 4.06 -8.93 0.77
N ASN A 79 2.81 -9.39 0.79
CA ASN A 79 2.47 -10.81 0.88
C ASN A 79 2.29 -11.48 -0.49
N MET A 80 2.50 -10.75 -1.60
CA MET A 80 2.58 -11.38 -2.91
C MET A 80 3.87 -12.19 -2.99
N ASP A 81 3.73 -13.51 -2.88
CA ASP A 81 4.81 -14.45 -3.15
C ASP A 81 4.99 -14.56 -4.66
N VAL A 82 6.08 -13.97 -5.16
CA VAL A 82 6.41 -14.01 -6.58
C VAL A 82 7.00 -15.40 -6.87
N PRO A 83 6.41 -16.19 -7.79
CA PRO A 83 6.92 -17.51 -8.13
C PRO A 83 8.40 -17.43 -8.54
N GLN A 84 9.20 -18.40 -8.10
CA GLN A 84 10.63 -18.47 -8.41
C GLN A 84 10.91 -18.35 -9.91
N GLU A 85 10.04 -18.89 -10.76
CA GLU A 85 10.15 -18.79 -12.23
C GLU A 85 10.17 -17.34 -12.73
N ILE A 86 9.39 -16.45 -12.13
CA ILE A 86 9.39 -15.01 -12.48
C ILE A 86 10.70 -14.36 -12.03
N VAL A 87 11.19 -14.70 -10.83
CA VAL A 87 12.47 -14.19 -10.30
C VAL A 87 13.63 -14.60 -11.20
N ASP A 88 13.68 -15.88 -11.58
CA ASP A 88 14.71 -16.41 -12.47
C ASP A 88 14.66 -15.74 -13.86
N LEU A 89 13.45 -15.45 -14.37
CA LEU A 89 13.28 -14.73 -15.63
C LEU A 89 13.71 -13.26 -15.53
N GLU A 90 13.48 -12.58 -14.41
CA GLU A 90 13.98 -11.22 -14.18
C GLU A 90 15.52 -11.18 -14.13
N GLU A 91 16.15 -12.13 -13.43
CA GLU A 91 17.62 -12.25 -13.41
C GLU A 91 18.20 -12.47 -14.81
N ASN A 92 17.57 -13.35 -15.60
CA ASN A 92 17.97 -13.57 -16.99
C ASN A 92 17.84 -12.27 -17.81
N LEU A 93 16.76 -11.52 -17.66
CA LEU A 93 16.55 -10.25 -18.36
C LEU A 93 17.62 -9.21 -17.96
N GLU A 94 17.98 -9.14 -16.68
CA GLU A 94 19.01 -8.25 -16.16
C GLU A 94 20.38 -8.61 -16.74
N SER A 95 20.72 -9.90 -16.81
CA SER A 95 21.98 -10.36 -17.41
C SER A 95 22.10 -9.97 -18.89
N VAL A 96 21.03 -10.12 -19.68
CA VAL A 96 20.98 -9.72 -21.09
C VAL A 96 21.14 -8.21 -21.25
N ARG A 97 20.57 -7.41 -20.35
CA ARG A 97 20.75 -5.95 -20.34
C ARG A 97 22.19 -5.55 -20.02
N GLU A 98 22.82 -6.19 -19.03
CA GLU A 98 24.22 -5.94 -18.71
C GLU A 98 25.15 -6.33 -19.86
N GLU A 99 24.89 -7.47 -20.49
CA GLU A 99 25.66 -7.94 -21.63
C GLU A 99 25.53 -6.97 -22.82
N LYS A 100 24.31 -6.51 -23.11
CA LYS A 100 24.06 -5.46 -24.12
C LYS A 100 24.84 -4.18 -23.82
N ASN A 101 24.79 -3.70 -22.58
CA ASN A 101 25.52 -2.51 -22.16
C ASN A 101 27.05 -2.68 -22.31
N ASN A 102 27.57 -3.87 -22.02
CA ASN A 102 28.99 -4.20 -22.20
C ASN A 102 29.41 -4.27 -23.67
N VAL A 103 28.56 -4.85 -24.53
CA VAL A 103 28.81 -4.97 -25.97
C VAL A 103 28.74 -3.60 -26.68
N VAL A 104 27.78 -2.76 -26.29
CA VAL A 104 27.69 -1.36 -26.75
C VAL A 104 28.95 -0.57 -26.36
N LYS A 105 29.44 -0.72 -25.12
CA LYS A 105 30.70 -0.10 -24.68
C LYS A 105 31.92 -0.59 -25.47
N LYS A 106 31.91 -1.85 -25.93
CA LYS A 106 32.98 -2.45 -26.76
C LYS A 106 32.86 -2.11 -28.25
N GLN A 107 31.92 -1.26 -28.67
CA GLN A 107 31.65 -0.88 -30.06
C GLN A 107 31.39 -2.07 -31.02
N LYS A 108 30.90 -3.19 -30.47
CA LYS A 108 30.55 -4.36 -31.26
C LYS A 108 29.09 -4.30 -31.70
N TYR A 109 28.83 -3.57 -32.77
CA TYR A 109 27.47 -3.25 -33.22
C TYR A 109 26.65 -4.48 -33.67
N GLU A 110 27.29 -5.54 -34.19
CA GLU A 110 26.60 -6.80 -34.56
C GLU A 110 26.11 -7.60 -33.35
N GLU A 111 26.94 -7.75 -32.31
CA GLU A 111 26.56 -8.44 -31.07
C GLU A 111 25.45 -7.65 -30.33
N ALA A 112 25.50 -6.32 -30.38
CA ALA A 112 24.48 -5.46 -29.77
C ALA A 112 23.12 -5.56 -30.47
N ALA A 113 23.11 -5.83 -31.78
CA ALA A 113 21.88 -6.04 -32.54
C ALA A 113 21.20 -7.35 -32.15
N LYS A 114 21.97 -8.45 -31.99
CA LYS A 114 21.44 -9.75 -31.53
C LYS A 114 20.82 -9.66 -30.14
N LEU A 115 21.55 -9.07 -29.18
CA LEU A 115 21.06 -8.92 -27.79
C LEU A 115 19.79 -8.06 -27.70
N ARG A 116 19.57 -7.14 -28.64
CA ARG A 116 18.33 -6.35 -28.72
C ARG A 116 17.15 -7.20 -29.21
N ASP A 117 17.38 -8.10 -30.16
CA ASP A 117 16.35 -8.99 -30.66
C ASP A 117 15.99 -10.06 -29.60
N ASP A 118 16.99 -10.58 -28.88
CA ASP A 118 16.81 -11.51 -27.76
C ASP A 118 16.04 -10.85 -26.59
N GLU A 119 16.33 -9.58 -26.26
CA GLU A 119 15.56 -8.81 -25.27
C GLU A 119 14.09 -8.62 -25.70
N ASN A 120 13.85 -8.37 -26.99
CA ASN A 120 12.50 -8.20 -27.52
C ASN A 120 11.70 -9.51 -27.51
N GLU A 121 12.34 -10.64 -27.83
CA GLU A 121 11.73 -11.97 -27.76
C GLU A 121 11.40 -12.33 -26.31
N SER A 122 12.36 -12.13 -25.40
CA SER A 122 12.18 -12.37 -23.97
C SER A 122 11.03 -11.53 -23.41
N LYS A 123 10.91 -10.26 -23.80
CA LYS A 123 9.78 -9.39 -23.42
C LYS A 123 8.44 -9.84 -24.03
N ARG A 124 8.46 -10.46 -25.20
CA ARG A 124 7.24 -10.89 -25.90
C ARG A 124 6.60 -12.10 -25.25
N SER A 125 7.37 -12.95 -24.57
CA SER A 125 6.85 -14.05 -23.74
C SER A 125 6.05 -13.59 -22.52
N TYR A 126 6.13 -12.30 -22.14
CA TYR A 126 5.40 -11.74 -21.00
C TYR A 126 4.01 -11.18 -21.36
N CYS A 127 3.57 -11.22 -22.62
CA CYS A 127 2.30 -10.66 -23.10
C CYS A 127 1.37 -11.77 -23.61
#